data_AF-A0A5D2C2T1-F1
#
_entry.id   AF-A0A5D2C2T1-F1
#
_cell.length_a   1.000
_cell.length_b   1.000
_cell.length_c   1.000
_cell.angle_alpha   90.00
_cell.angle_beta   90.00
_cell.angle_gamma   90.00
#
_symmetry.space_group_name_H-M   'P 1'
#
loop_
_entity.id
_entity.type
_entity.pdbx_description
1 polymer ?
#
loop_
_entity_poly.entity_id
_entity_poly.type
_entity_poly.pdbx_seq_one_letter_code
_entity_poly.pdbx_strand_id
1 'polypeptide(L)'
;MKEEQSEFRHWDELLPDVLGLIFTNLSLQELLTIIPCVCKSWRKTVGDPHCWQDIDLDEWSCRWQPHQLDRMLRMLVRRSNGSLCKLHVSGLKNDSIFSFVTEK
;
A
#
# COMPACT_ATOMS: atom_id res chain seq x y z
N MET A 1 34.18 15.74 -26.90
CA MET A 1 33.62 15.20 -25.64
C MET A 1 32.66 14.10 -26.02
N LYS A 2 32.96 12.84 -25.69
CA LYS A 2 31.96 11.77 -25.81
C LYS A 2 31.01 11.96 -24.63
N GLU A 3 29.77 12.31 -24.91
CA GLU A 3 28.71 12.22 -23.92
C GLU A 3 28.63 10.74 -23.52
N GLU A 4 29.03 10.41 -22.29
CA GLU A 4 28.60 9.18 -21.65
C GLU A 4 27.07 9.26 -21.58
N GLN A 5 26.40 8.67 -22.57
CA GLN A 5 25.00 8.32 -22.45
C GLN A 5 24.92 7.33 -21.30
N SER A 6 24.69 7.84 -20.10
CA SER A 6 24.20 7.05 -18.97
C SER A 6 23.00 6.28 -19.49
N GLU A 7 23.15 4.97 -19.69
CA GLU A 7 22.03 4.07 -19.95
C GLU A 7 21.12 4.11 -18.72
N PHE A 8 20.18 5.05 -18.70
CA PHE A 8 19.17 5.14 -17.66
C PHE A 8 18.29 3.91 -17.78
N ARG A 9 18.50 2.96 -16.87
CA ARG A 9 17.66 1.77 -16.78
C ARG A 9 16.22 2.19 -16.51
N HIS A 10 15.30 1.65 -17.30
CA HIS A 10 13.89 1.91 -17.13
C HIS A 10 13.39 1.32 -15.79
N TRP A 11 12.65 2.11 -15.02
CA TRP A 11 12.14 1.67 -13.71
C TRP A 11 11.16 0.50 -13.81
N ASP A 12 10.44 0.35 -14.93
CA ASP A 12 9.51 -0.76 -15.15
C ASP A 12 10.19 -2.08 -15.53
N GLU A 13 11.49 -2.06 -15.84
CA GLU A 13 12.35 -3.26 -16.05
C GLU A 13 12.97 -3.79 -14.75
N LEU A 14 12.75 -3.11 -13.62
CA LEU A 14 13.15 -3.62 -12.32
C LEU A 14 12.34 -4.87 -11.97
N LEU A 15 12.97 -5.77 -11.21
CA LEU A 15 12.29 -6.95 -10.69
C LEU A 15 11.12 -6.51 -9.80
N PRO A 16 9.95 -7.20 -9.87
CA PRO A 16 8.79 -6.87 -9.06
C PRO A 16 9.10 -6.75 -7.56
N ASP A 17 9.95 -7.62 -7.02
CA ASP A 17 10.31 -7.60 -5.60
C ASP A 17 11.07 -6.31 -5.21
N VAL A 18 11.94 -5.82 -6.09
CA VAL A 18 12.68 -4.57 -5.87
C VAL A 18 11.74 -3.36 -5.95
N LEU A 19 10.84 -3.35 -6.94
CA LEU A 19 9.80 -2.32 -7.04
C LEU A 19 8.87 -2.35 -5.82
N GLY A 20 8.48 -3.53 -5.35
CA GLY A 20 7.64 -3.70 -4.16
C GLY A 20 8.32 -3.13 -2.92
N LEU A 21 9.62 -3.40 -2.74
CA LEU A 21 10.40 -2.82 -1.63
C LEU A 21 10.50 -1.28 -1.72
N ILE A 22 10.60 -0.73 -2.92
CA ILE A 22 10.54 0.74 -3.10
C ILE A 22 9.16 1.24 -2.70
N PHE A 23 8.09 0.57 -3.14
CA PHE A 23 6.71 0.96 -2.85
C PHE A 23 6.42 0.95 -1.34
N THR A 24 6.98 0.02 -0.56
CA THR A 24 6.80 0.03 0.91
C THR A 24 7.36 1.28 1.61
N ASN A 25 8.15 2.11 0.92
CA ASN A 25 8.65 3.39 1.44
C ASN A 25 7.79 4.58 1.03
N LEU A 26 6.69 4.36 0.31
CA LEU A 26 5.77 5.41 -0.14
C LEU A 26 4.57 5.53 0.80
N SER A 27 3.91 6.68 0.76
CA SER A 27 2.70 6.89 1.55
C SER A 27 1.55 5.99 1.07
N LEU A 28 0.62 5.70 1.99
CA LEU A 28 -0.61 4.96 1.66
C LEU A 28 -1.39 5.63 0.52
N GLN A 29 -1.41 6.97 0.48
CA GLN A 29 -2.06 7.72 -0.59
C GLN A 29 -1.41 7.45 -1.95
N GLU A 30 -0.09 7.46 -2.05
CA GLU A 30 0.64 7.20 -3.30
C GLU A 30 0.42 5.76 -3.77
N LEU A 31 0.47 4.79 -2.87
CA LEU A 31 0.21 3.37 -3.16
C LEU A 31 -1.19 3.14 -3.73
N LEU A 32 -2.18 3.91 -3.27
CA LEU A 32 -3.57 3.76 -3.71
C LEU A 32 -3.89 4.53 -4.99
N THR A 33 -3.25 5.68 -5.22
CA THR A 33 -3.69 6.63 -6.26
C THR A 33 -2.66 6.86 -7.36
N ILE A 34 -1.37 6.87 -7.03
CA ILE A 34 -0.30 7.23 -7.96
C ILE A 34 0.32 5.99 -8.59
N ILE A 35 0.80 5.06 -7.76
CA ILE A 35 1.53 3.87 -8.22
C ILE A 35 0.73 2.99 -9.19
N PRO A 36 -0.57 2.72 -8.98
CA PRO A 36 -1.39 1.96 -9.93
C PRO A 36 -1.58 2.67 -11.28
N CYS A 37 -1.30 3.97 -11.38
CA CYS A 37 -1.54 4.80 -12.55
C CYS A 37 -0.29 5.03 -13.40
N VAL A 38 0.92 4.72 -12.90
CA VAL A 38 2.18 4.93 -13.65
C VAL A 38 2.27 4.02 -14.87
N CYS A 39 2.24 2.70 -14.67
CA CYS A 39 2.26 1.72 -15.75
C CYS A 39 1.66 0.38 -15.31
N LYS A 40 1.47 -0.56 -16.25
CA LYS A 40 0.93 -1.89 -15.96
C LYS A 40 1.82 -2.70 -15.00
N SER A 41 3.13 -2.58 -15.13
CA SER A 41 4.10 -3.27 -14.26
C SER A 41 3.94 -2.81 -12.81
N TRP A 42 3.92 -1.50 -12.57
CA TRP A 42 3.74 -0.92 -11.25
C TRP A 42 2.39 -1.25 -10.62
N ARG A 43 1.30 -1.20 -11.42
CA ARG A 43 -0.03 -1.64 -10.97
C ARG A 43 -0.05 -3.09 -10.52
N LYS A 44 0.64 -3.97 -11.23
CA LYS A 44 0.74 -5.39 -10.87
C LYS A 44 1.53 -5.55 -9.57
N THR A 45 2.69 -4.92 -9.47
CA THR A 45 3.57 -5.01 -8.29
C THR A 45 2.91 -4.45 -7.04
N VAL A 46 2.26 -3.28 -7.10
CA VAL A 46 1.52 -2.72 -5.95
C VAL A 46 0.24 -3.50 -5.61
N GLY A 47 -0.16 -4.44 -6.45
CA GLY A 47 -1.19 -5.42 -6.13
C GLY A 47 -0.68 -6.54 -5.21
N ASP A 48 0.64 -6.69 -5.07
CA ASP A 48 1.25 -7.74 -4.26
C ASP A 48 1.01 -7.50 -2.76
N PRO A 49 0.63 -8.54 -1.98
CA PRO A 49 0.44 -8.45 -0.54
C PRO A 49 1.61 -7.84 0.23
N HIS A 50 2.86 -8.01 -0.22
CA HIS A 50 4.05 -7.46 0.44
C HIS A 50 4.09 -5.93 0.44
N CYS A 51 3.38 -5.27 -0.48
CA CYS A 51 3.26 -3.81 -0.48
C CYS A 51 2.29 -3.28 0.61
N TRP A 52 1.55 -4.17 1.28
CA TRP A 52 0.47 -3.82 2.22
C TRP A 52 0.70 -4.39 3.62
N GLN A 53 1.97 -4.63 3.98
CA GLN A 53 2.32 -5.17 5.31
C GLN A 53 2.23 -4.11 6.41
N ASP A 54 2.48 -2.83 6.07
CA ASP A 54 2.42 -1.70 6.98
C ASP A 54 1.35 -0.72 6.48
N ILE A 55 0.25 -0.58 7.21
CA ILE A 55 -0.87 0.29 6.85
C ILE A 55 -1.04 1.33 7.94
N ASP A 56 -0.77 2.59 7.59
CA ASP A 56 -1.01 3.76 8.44
C ASP A 56 -2.20 4.57 7.91
N LEU A 57 -3.25 4.65 8.74
CA LEU A 57 -4.50 5.36 8.49
C LEU A 57 -4.69 6.54 9.43
N ASP A 58 -3.71 6.92 10.24
CA ASP A 58 -3.95 7.89 11.32
C ASP A 58 -4.33 9.29 10.81
N GLU A 59 -3.65 9.76 9.75
CA GLU A 59 -4.01 11.02 9.09
C GLU A 59 -5.45 11.02 8.54
N TRP A 60 -5.95 9.84 8.16
CA TRP A 60 -7.29 9.66 7.57
C TRP A 60 -8.34 9.46 8.65
N SER A 61 -7.95 8.86 9.77
CA SER A 61 -8.80 8.58 10.93
C SER A 61 -9.41 9.85 11.51
N CYS A 62 -8.68 10.97 11.48
CA CYS A 62 -9.19 12.27 11.93
C CYS A 62 -10.12 12.97 10.91
N ARG A 63 -10.02 12.62 9.63
CA ARG A 63 -10.71 13.35 8.53
C ARG A 63 -11.97 12.66 8.05
N TRP A 64 -12.07 11.34 8.24
CA TRP A 64 -13.14 10.53 7.67
C TRP A 64 -14.21 10.18 8.68
N GLN A 65 -15.42 9.93 8.15
CA GLN A 65 -16.49 9.36 8.96
C GLN A 65 -16.15 7.90 9.31
N PRO A 66 -16.57 7.39 10.49
CA PRO A 66 -16.22 6.05 10.94
C PRO A 66 -16.55 4.93 9.94
N HIS A 67 -17.64 5.05 9.19
CA HIS A 67 -18.04 4.07 8.17
C HIS A 67 -17.13 4.07 6.93
N GLN A 68 -16.56 5.22 6.57
CA GLN A 68 -15.59 5.32 5.46
C GLN A 68 -14.27 4.69 5.86
N LEU A 69 -13.82 4.95 7.10
CA LEU A 69 -12.62 4.36 7.67
C LEU A 69 -12.75 2.84 7.78
N ASP A 70 -13.86 2.32 8.32
CA ASP A 70 -14.11 0.86 8.41
C ASP A 70 -14.07 0.18 7.03
N ARG A 71 -14.74 0.79 6.03
CA ARG A 71 -14.73 0.26 4.66
C ARG A 71 -13.33 0.23 4.05
N MET A 72 -12.56 1.31 4.23
CA MET A 72 -11.18 1.38 3.73
C MET A 72 -10.29 0.35 4.43
N LEU A 73 -10.37 0.28 5.76
CA LEU A 73 -9.60 -0.65 6.55
C LEU A 73 -9.86 -2.10 6.11
N ARG A 74 -11.12 -2.51 5.98
CA ARG A 74 -11.47 -3.87 5.50
C ARG A 74 -10.92 -4.15 4.11
N MET A 75 -10.96 -3.18 3.21
CA MET A 75 -10.41 -3.33 1.86
C MET A 75 -8.89 -3.51 1.88
N LEU A 76 -8.18 -2.72 2.71
CA LEU A 76 -6.72 -2.78 2.84
C LEU A 76 -6.26 -4.09 3.51
N VAL A 77 -6.95 -4.53 4.57
CA VAL A 77 -6.68 -5.82 5.25
C VAL A 77 -6.92 -7.01 4.31
N ARG A 78 -7.96 -6.96 3.47
CA ARG A 78 -8.15 -7.99 2.42
C ARG A 78 -7.02 -7.95 1.39
N ARG A 79 -6.58 -6.75 1.01
CA ARG A 79 -5.51 -6.57 0.04
C ARG A 79 -4.16 -7.08 0.55
N SER A 80 -3.89 -6.97 1.84
CA SER A 80 -2.71 -7.57 2.46
C SER A 80 -2.73 -9.09 2.49
N ASN A 81 -3.87 -9.75 2.22
CA ASN A 81 -3.98 -11.20 2.04
C ASN A 81 -3.22 -12.02 3.10
N GLY A 82 -3.43 -11.70 4.38
CA GLY A 82 -2.76 -12.37 5.52
C GLY A 82 -1.32 -11.95 5.79
N SER A 83 -0.74 -11.04 5.01
CA SER A 83 0.62 -10.51 5.18
C SER A 83 0.68 -9.23 6.02
N LEU A 84 -0.43 -8.82 6.64
CA LEU A 84 -0.47 -7.61 7.47
C LEU A 84 0.45 -7.78 8.69
N CYS A 85 1.42 -6.87 8.85
CA CYS A 85 2.37 -6.87 9.96
C CYS A 85 2.09 -5.74 10.95
N LYS A 86 1.73 -4.55 10.44
CA LYS A 86 1.47 -3.34 11.25
C LYS A 86 0.24 -2.63 10.73
N LEU A 87 -0.58 -2.18 11.67
CA LEU A 87 -1.77 -1.40 11.41
C LEU A 87 -1.80 -0.24 12.41
N HIS A 88 -1.79 0.98 11.90
CA HIS A 88 -1.93 2.19 12.70
C HIS A 88 -3.22 2.89 12.30
N VAL A 89 -4.14 3.04 13.25
CA VAL A 89 -5.49 3.56 13.02
C VAL A 89 -6.07 4.07 14.32
N SER A 90 -6.82 5.17 14.27
CA SER A 90 -7.48 5.78 15.42
C SER A 90 -8.98 5.96 15.18
N GLY A 91 -9.76 6.21 16.24
CA GLY A 91 -11.20 6.53 16.10
C GLY A 91 -12.12 5.37 15.67
N LEU A 92 -11.65 4.11 15.72
CA LEU A 92 -12.49 2.94 15.50
C LEU A 92 -13.52 2.80 16.63
N LYS A 93 -14.79 2.62 16.27
CA LYS A 93 -15.91 2.53 17.23
C LYS A 93 -16.35 1.09 17.54
N ASN A 94 -15.86 0.11 16.80
CA ASN A 94 -16.43 -1.24 16.80
C ASN A 94 -15.34 -2.30 16.91
N ASP A 95 -15.42 -3.14 17.93
CA ASP A 95 -14.41 -4.17 18.21
C ASP A 95 -14.43 -5.31 17.18
N SER A 96 -15.51 -5.45 16.40
CA SER A 96 -15.62 -6.46 15.33
C SER A 96 -14.57 -6.32 14.21
N ILE A 97 -13.89 -5.18 14.14
CA ILE A 97 -12.76 -5.03 13.20
C ILE A 97 -11.51 -5.73 13.71
N PHE A 98 -11.29 -5.77 15.03
CA PHE A 98 -10.14 -6.48 15.59
C PHE A 98 -10.29 -7.98 15.39
N SER A 99 -11.50 -8.53 15.55
CA SER A 99 -11.75 -9.93 15.21
C SER A 99 -11.48 -10.21 13.72
N PHE A 100 -11.89 -9.30 12.83
CA PHE A 100 -11.64 -9.42 11.39
C PHE A 100 -10.15 -9.36 11.00
N VAL A 101 -9.35 -8.56 11.72
CA VAL A 101 -7.90 -8.49 11.49
C VAL A 101 -7.16 -9.70 12.06
N THR A 102 -7.70 -10.33 13.11
CA THR A 102 -7.11 -11.51 13.76
C THR A 102 -7.56 -12.84 13.18
N GLU A 103 -8.66 -12.88 12.42
CA GLU A 103 -9.13 -14.09 11.73
C GLU A 103 -8.19 -14.43 10.57
N LYS A 104 -7.57 -15.61 10.66
CA LYS A 104 -6.74 -16.22 9.62
C LYS A 104 -7.58 -17.06 8.67
#